data_AF-A0A392NBL8-F1
#
_entry.id   AF-A0A392NBL8-F1
#
_cell.length_a   1.000
_cell.length_b   1.000
_cell.length_c   1.000
_cell.angle_alpha   90.00
_cell.angle_beta   90.00
_cell.angle_gamma   90.00
#
_symmetry.space_group_name_H-M   'P 1'
#
loop_
_entity.id
_entity.type
_entity.pdbx_description
1 polymer ?
#
loop_
_entity_poly.entity_id
_entity_poly.type
_entity_poly.pdbx_seq_one_letter_code
_entity_poly.pdbx_strand_id
1 'polypeptide(L)'
;MTGVTGPFRYTSDGNLANPAYEIINVIGTGTRRIGYWSNYSGLSIVPPETLYSKPPNRSIENQKLLTVFWPGETTQRPRGWVFPNNGKMLKIGVPKRVSYREFVSQVQSSDTFKGFCIDVFLSAVNLLPYAVPYKFVPYGDGQSNPSNTELLRLITAGVFDAAVGDITITTERTRMVDFTQPYIESGLVVVASVKKTDSNAWAFLTPFTPMMWTVTAIFFLLVGAVVWILEHRLNDDFRGTPKKQVATIL
;
A
#
# COMPACT_ATOMS: atom_id res chain seq x y z
N MET A 1 30.78 49.28 -14.53
CA MET A 1 31.23 50.44 -13.73
C MET A 1 31.79 49.91 -12.40
N THR A 2 32.75 50.61 -11.80
CA THR A 2 33.36 50.23 -10.52
C THR A 2 32.92 51.22 -9.44
N GLY A 3 32.36 50.71 -8.35
CA GLY A 3 31.93 51.48 -7.20
C GLY A 3 32.68 51.07 -5.93
N VAL A 4 32.25 51.58 -4.78
CA VAL A 4 32.88 51.30 -3.47
C VAL A 4 32.83 49.82 -3.10
N THR A 5 31.80 49.10 -3.56
CA THR A 5 31.62 47.66 -3.35
C THR A 5 32.31 46.78 -4.40
N GLY A 6 33.10 47.37 -5.31
CA GLY A 6 33.75 46.69 -6.42
C GLY A 6 33.01 46.84 -7.76
N PRO A 7 33.22 45.91 -8.71
CA PRO A 7 32.52 45.92 -9.99
C PRO A 7 31.04 45.63 -9.76
N PHE A 8 30.17 46.52 -10.22
CA PHE A 8 28.72 46.31 -10.15
C PHE A 8 28.11 46.29 -11.55
N ARG A 9 27.08 45.47 -11.68
CA ARG A 9 26.26 45.31 -12.87
C ARG A 9 24.85 45.03 -12.41
N TYR A 10 23.86 45.40 -13.21
CA TYR A 10 22.46 45.05 -12.97
C TYR A 10 22.00 43.96 -13.94
N THR A 11 21.05 43.13 -13.53
CA THR A 11 20.33 42.21 -14.41
C THR A 11 19.28 42.98 -15.22
N SER A 12 18.65 42.33 -16.21
CA SER A 12 17.53 42.89 -16.97
C SER A 12 16.39 43.39 -16.08
N ASP A 13 16.22 42.76 -14.93
CA ASP A 13 15.14 43.02 -13.98
C ASP A 13 15.49 44.14 -12.98
N GLY A 14 16.66 44.78 -13.13
CA GLY A 14 17.12 45.86 -12.27
C GLY A 14 17.77 45.42 -10.95
N ASN A 15 17.96 44.12 -10.72
CA ASN A 15 18.63 43.60 -9.53
C ASN A 15 20.15 43.66 -9.67
N LEU A 16 20.86 43.81 -8.54
CA LEU A 16 22.32 43.77 -8.53
C LEU A 16 22.82 42.36 -8.95
N ALA A 17 23.63 42.30 -9.99
CA ALA A 17 24.27 41.08 -10.44
C ALA A 17 25.47 40.74 -9.53
N ASN A 18 25.51 39.50 -9.04
CA ASN A 18 26.53 38.96 -8.13
C ASN A 18 26.73 39.77 -6.83
N PRO A 19 25.66 39.92 -6.01
CA PRO A 19 25.79 40.57 -4.72
C PRO A 19 26.70 39.77 -3.78
N ALA A 20 27.39 40.49 -2.90
CA ALA A 20 28.11 39.92 -1.78
C ALA A 20 27.44 40.38 -0.48
N TYR A 21 27.35 39.48 0.49
CA TYR A 21 26.66 39.70 1.75
C TYR A 21 27.61 39.52 2.91
N GLU A 22 27.45 40.32 3.96
CA GLU A 22 28.11 40.11 5.23
C GLU A 22 27.30 39.12 6.07
N ILE A 23 27.93 38.04 6.50
CA ILE A 23 27.33 37.06 7.39
C ILE A 23 27.68 37.45 8.83
N ILE A 24 26.65 37.76 9.60
CA ILE A 24 26.75 38.13 11.00
C ILE A 24 26.15 37.05 11.89
N ASN A 25 26.74 36.85 13.05
CA ASN A 25 26.21 36.05 14.14
C ASN A 25 25.76 36.98 15.27
N VAL A 26 24.53 36.82 15.73
CA VAL A 26 23.94 37.63 16.80
C VAL A 26 24.09 36.89 18.12
N ILE A 27 24.76 37.51 19.09
CA ILE A 27 25.10 36.89 20.37
C ILE A 27 24.63 37.82 21.50
N GLY A 28 23.53 37.44 22.15
CA GLY A 28 22.87 38.29 23.15
C GLY A 28 22.42 39.61 22.53
N THR A 29 22.95 40.73 23.04
CA THR A 29 22.70 42.08 22.51
C THR A 29 23.74 42.54 21.49
N GLY A 30 24.81 41.77 21.27
CA GLY A 30 25.90 42.09 20.35
C GLY A 30 25.79 41.37 19.01
N THR A 31 26.54 41.88 18.02
CA THR A 31 26.71 41.20 16.73
C THR A 31 28.19 40.96 16.44
N ARG A 32 28.49 39.87 15.75
CA ARG A 32 29.84 39.51 15.33
C ARG A 32 29.84 39.09 13.87
N ARG A 33 30.67 39.73 13.04
CA ARG A 33 30.89 39.31 11.65
C ARG A 33 31.63 37.98 11.59
N ILE A 34 31.10 37.03 10.84
CA ILE A 34 31.71 35.71 10.60
C ILE A 34 32.51 35.70 9.30
N GLY A 35 32.02 36.39 8.28
CA GLY A 35 32.66 36.50 6.98
C GLY A 35 31.73 37.14 5.95
N TYR A 36 32.07 36.97 4.68
CA TYR A 36 31.29 37.40 3.53
C TYR A 36 30.87 36.21 2.69
N TRP A 37 29.67 36.25 2.13
CA TRP A 37 29.19 35.25 1.18
C TRP A 37 28.95 35.89 -0.19
N SER A 38 29.42 35.25 -1.24
CA SER A 38 29.09 35.60 -2.62
C SER A 38 28.94 34.34 -3.46
N ASN A 39 28.26 34.43 -4.61
CA ASN A 39 28.13 33.30 -5.54
C ASN A 39 29.49 32.88 -6.15
N TYR A 40 30.48 33.77 -6.19
CA TYR A 40 31.81 33.49 -6.73
C TYR A 40 32.68 32.72 -5.73
N SER A 41 32.85 33.27 -4.52
CA SER A 41 33.75 32.74 -3.48
C SER A 41 33.10 31.71 -2.55
N GLY A 42 31.77 31.64 -2.48
CA GLY A 42 31.08 31.04 -1.34
C GLY A 42 31.29 31.86 -0.07
N LEU A 43 31.17 31.20 1.09
CA LEU A 43 31.47 31.81 2.38
C LEU A 43 33.00 31.98 2.51
N SER A 44 33.47 33.19 2.78
CA SER A 44 34.89 33.52 2.84
C SER A 44 35.17 34.66 3.83
N ILE A 45 36.43 34.85 4.22
CA ILE A 45 36.87 36.03 4.99
C ILE A 45 37.26 37.21 4.08
N VAL A 46 37.38 36.98 2.77
CA VAL A 46 37.83 38.00 1.82
C VAL A 46 36.71 39.02 1.57
N PRO A 47 36.98 40.33 1.75
CA PRO A 47 35.96 41.35 1.53
C PRO A 47 35.58 41.47 0.05
N PRO A 48 34.33 41.89 -0.24
CA PRO A 48 33.80 41.98 -1.61
C PRO A 48 34.64 42.83 -2.56
N GLU A 49 35.28 43.87 -2.03
CA GLU A 49 36.11 44.83 -2.78
C GLU A 49 37.27 44.17 -3.53
N THR A 50 37.86 43.13 -2.95
CA THR A 50 39.02 42.42 -3.51
C THR A 50 38.67 41.07 -4.12
N LEU A 51 37.39 40.70 -4.06
CA LEU A 51 36.90 39.35 -4.31
C LEU A 51 37.06 38.90 -5.77
N TYR A 52 36.99 39.84 -6.71
CA TYR A 52 37.18 39.60 -8.15
C TYR A 52 38.60 39.86 -8.65
N SER A 53 39.51 40.32 -7.78
CA SER A 53 40.90 40.63 -8.17
C SER A 53 41.78 39.38 -8.29
N LYS A 54 41.34 38.26 -7.72
CA LYS A 54 42.05 36.98 -7.67
C LYS A 54 41.11 35.82 -8.03
N PRO A 55 41.65 34.69 -8.52
CA PRO A 55 40.86 33.46 -8.69
C PRO A 55 40.23 33.03 -7.35
N PRO A 56 39.05 32.37 -7.38
CA PRO A 56 38.31 32.05 -6.18
C PRO A 56 39.04 30.98 -5.38
N ASN A 57 39.50 31.31 -4.18
CA ASN A 57 40.13 30.35 -3.28
C ASN A 57 39.09 29.75 -2.34
N ARG A 58 38.58 28.56 -2.66
CA ARG A 58 37.55 27.84 -1.89
C ARG A 58 38.12 26.87 -0.85
N SER A 59 39.44 26.88 -0.60
CA SER A 59 40.02 25.95 0.37
C SER A 59 39.65 26.34 1.80
N ILE A 60 39.12 25.36 2.54
CA ILE A 60 38.63 25.53 3.91
C ILE A 60 39.79 25.87 4.88
N GLU A 61 40.99 25.35 4.63
CA GLU A 61 42.17 25.62 5.47
C GLU A 61 42.63 27.09 5.45
N ASN A 62 42.43 27.78 4.33
CA ASN A 62 42.81 29.18 4.17
C ASN A 62 41.72 30.15 4.66
N GLN A 63 40.53 29.64 4.97
CA GLN A 63 39.37 30.42 5.37
C GLN A 63 39.01 30.09 6.83
N LYS A 64 39.84 30.56 7.77
CA LYS A 64 39.54 30.48 9.22
C LYS A 64 38.42 31.45 9.58
N LEU A 65 37.18 31.05 9.32
CA LEU A 65 35.98 31.76 9.77
C LEU A 65 35.92 31.78 11.30
N LEU A 66 35.34 32.84 11.87
CA LEU A 66 35.17 32.93 13.31
C LEU A 66 34.18 31.89 13.81
N THR A 67 34.39 31.40 15.04
CA THR A 67 33.50 30.42 15.69
C THR A 67 32.07 30.95 15.77
N VAL A 68 31.13 30.14 15.27
CA VAL A 68 29.70 30.44 15.33
C VAL A 68 29.15 29.93 16.66
N PHE A 69 28.47 30.82 17.37
CA PHE A 69 27.65 30.53 18.54
C PHE A 69 26.20 30.34 18.10
N TRP A 70 25.63 29.21 18.43
CA TRP A 70 24.23 28.88 18.17
C TRP A 70 23.34 29.27 19.37
N PRO A 71 22.02 29.38 19.18
CA PRO A 71 21.09 29.59 20.27
C PRO A 71 21.32 28.58 21.41
N GLY A 72 21.35 29.05 22.65
CA GLY A 72 21.76 28.25 23.82
C GLY A 72 23.25 28.32 24.16
N GLU A 73 23.95 29.34 23.65
CA GLU A 73 25.37 29.64 23.95
C GLU A 73 26.35 28.51 23.60
N THR A 74 25.99 27.65 22.65
CA THR A 74 26.82 26.51 22.24
C THR A 74 27.59 26.79 20.95
N THR A 75 28.83 26.32 20.90
CA THR A 75 29.65 26.30 19.66
C THR A 75 29.42 25.03 18.85
N GLN A 76 28.75 24.03 19.42
CA GLN A 76 28.41 22.82 18.70
C GLN A 76 27.32 23.11 17.67
N ARG A 77 27.60 22.81 16.41
CA ARG A 77 26.62 22.94 15.34
C ARG A 77 25.42 22.04 15.65
N PRO A 78 24.20 22.60 15.78
CA PRO A 78 23.02 21.77 16.01
C PRO A 78 22.85 20.82 14.83
N ARG A 79 22.59 19.54 15.12
CA ARG A 79 22.00 18.65 14.11
C ARG A 79 20.63 19.24 13.78
N GLY A 80 20.36 19.49 12.49
CA GLY A 80 19.20 20.28 12.06
C GLY A 80 17.85 19.71 12.53
N TRP A 81 17.22 18.88 11.71
CA TRP A 81 15.97 18.22 12.10
C TRP A 81 16.27 17.14 13.14
N VAL A 82 15.93 17.41 14.40
CA VAL A 82 15.95 16.44 15.50
C VAL A 82 14.52 16.28 15.99
N PHE A 83 14.02 15.05 16.08
CA PHE A 83 12.73 14.79 16.69
C PHE A 83 12.79 15.23 18.16
N PRO A 84 11.90 16.14 18.60
CA PRO A 84 11.90 16.55 20.00
C PRO A 84 11.62 15.34 20.88
N ASN A 85 12.32 15.21 22.02
CA ASN A 85 11.99 14.20 23.04
C ASN A 85 10.53 14.34 23.54
N ASN A 86 9.95 15.54 23.41
CA ASN A 86 8.53 15.84 23.68
C ASN A 86 7.79 16.21 22.37
N GLY A 87 7.94 15.39 21.34
CA GLY A 87 7.34 15.61 20.02
C GLY A 87 5.81 15.70 20.06
N LYS A 88 5.22 16.39 19.07
CA LYS A 88 3.77 16.45 18.86
C LYS A 88 3.20 15.02 18.84
N MET A 89 2.16 14.78 19.64
CA MET A 89 1.40 13.54 19.59
C MET A 89 0.77 13.36 18.22
N LEU A 90 1.23 12.37 17.44
CA LEU A 90 0.71 12.10 16.11
C LEU A 90 -0.71 11.53 16.18
N LYS A 91 -1.63 12.11 15.42
CA LYS A 91 -3.00 11.61 15.26
C LYS A 91 -3.08 10.66 14.08
N ILE A 92 -3.15 9.36 14.37
CA ILE A 92 -3.22 8.31 13.36
C ILE A 92 -4.69 7.98 13.10
N GLY A 93 -5.18 8.29 11.91
CA GLY A 93 -6.54 7.98 11.50
C GLY A 93 -6.72 6.49 11.21
N VAL A 94 -7.72 5.87 11.84
CA VAL A 94 -8.00 4.44 11.69
C VAL A 94 -9.44 4.23 11.21
N PRO A 95 -9.67 3.65 10.02
CA PRO A 95 -11.01 3.52 9.46
C PRO A 95 -11.84 2.51 10.24
N LYS A 96 -12.99 2.95 10.74
CA LYS A 96 -13.97 2.13 11.47
C LYS A 96 -14.93 1.47 10.48
N ARG A 97 -14.50 0.35 9.91
CA ARG A 97 -15.24 -0.41 8.90
C ARG A 97 -16.18 -1.44 9.52
N VAL A 98 -17.19 -1.82 8.74
CA VAL A 98 -18.08 -2.95 9.07
C VAL A 98 -17.61 -4.26 8.44
N SER A 99 -16.91 -4.20 7.31
CA SER A 99 -16.27 -5.37 6.68
C SER A 99 -14.78 -5.45 7.01
N TYR A 100 -14.17 -6.62 6.77
CA TYR A 100 -12.72 -6.85 6.89
C TYR A 100 -12.16 -6.52 8.28
N ARG A 101 -12.88 -6.92 9.34
CA ARG A 101 -12.57 -6.58 10.74
C ARG A 101 -11.28 -7.23 11.25
N GLU A 102 -10.76 -8.22 10.53
CA GLU A 102 -9.49 -8.89 10.76
C GLU A 102 -8.29 -7.96 10.49
N PHE A 103 -8.43 -7.06 9.52
CA PHE A 103 -7.39 -6.08 9.19
C PHE A 103 -7.33 -4.95 10.22
N VAL A 104 -8.50 -4.39 10.55
CA VAL A 104 -8.66 -3.34 11.54
C VAL A 104 -10.04 -3.45 12.18
N SER A 105 -10.08 -3.45 13.51
CA SER A 105 -11.31 -3.28 14.27
C SER A 105 -11.07 -2.52 15.56
N GLN A 106 -12.04 -1.68 15.94
CA GLN A 106 -12.05 -1.01 17.24
C GLN A 106 -12.55 -1.99 18.32
N VAL A 107 -11.86 -2.07 19.44
CA VAL A 107 -12.33 -2.79 20.64
C VAL A 107 -13.43 -1.96 21.30
N GLN A 108 -14.55 -2.61 21.64
CA GLN A 108 -15.79 -1.93 22.06
C GLN A 108 -15.54 -0.83 23.10
N SER A 109 -15.98 0.38 22.76
CA SER A 109 -15.98 1.58 23.62
C SER A 109 -14.61 1.98 24.19
N SER A 110 -13.52 1.60 23.52
CA SER A 110 -12.15 2.04 23.84
C SER A 110 -11.49 2.71 22.64
N ASP A 111 -10.45 3.51 22.91
CA ASP A 111 -9.54 4.05 21.87
C ASP A 111 -8.53 3.00 21.38
N THR A 112 -8.75 1.73 21.71
CA THR A 112 -7.88 0.62 21.34
C THR A 112 -8.36 -0.01 20.04
N PHE A 113 -7.42 -0.20 19.12
CA PHE A 113 -7.62 -0.87 17.85
C PHE A 113 -6.83 -2.17 17.82
N LYS A 114 -7.33 -3.15 17.07
CA LYS A 114 -6.67 -4.44 16.84
C LYS A 114 -6.82 -4.86 15.39
N GLY A 115 -5.98 -5.79 14.95
CA GLY A 115 -6.02 -6.35 13.62
C GLY A 115 -4.66 -6.25 12.94
N PHE A 116 -4.53 -6.97 11.83
CA PHE A 116 -3.25 -7.14 11.13
C PHE A 116 -2.54 -5.81 10.82
N CYS A 117 -3.26 -4.79 10.34
CA CYS A 117 -2.66 -3.50 10.00
C CYS A 117 -2.13 -2.75 11.24
N ILE A 118 -2.79 -2.92 12.39
CA ILE A 118 -2.36 -2.31 13.65
C ILE A 118 -1.07 -2.99 14.11
N ASP A 119 -1.00 -4.32 14.06
CA ASP A 119 0.18 -5.09 14.48
C ASP A 119 1.41 -4.77 13.62
N VAL A 120 1.22 -4.61 12.30
CA VAL A 120 2.28 -4.16 11.38
C VAL A 120 2.78 -2.76 11.76
N PHE A 121 1.87 -1.82 12.03
CA PHE A 121 2.24 -0.46 12.45
C PHE A 121 3.02 -0.46 13.77
N LEU A 122 2.53 -1.19 14.78
CA LEU A 122 3.20 -1.30 16.09
C LEU A 122 4.59 -1.92 15.95
N SER A 123 4.73 -2.96 15.14
CA SER A 123 6.01 -3.61 14.85
C SER A 123 6.99 -2.64 14.18
N ALA A 124 6.53 -1.87 13.20
CA ALA A 124 7.36 -0.88 12.52
C ALA A 124 7.83 0.23 13.48
N VAL A 125 6.94 0.74 14.33
CA VAL A 125 7.30 1.77 15.32
C VAL A 125 8.29 1.24 16.36
N ASN A 126 8.13 0.00 16.82
CA ASN A 126 9.03 -0.62 17.80
C ASN A 126 10.46 -0.85 17.27
N LEU A 127 10.65 -0.88 15.94
CA LEU A 127 11.97 -0.99 15.32
C LEU A 127 12.67 0.36 15.15
N LEU A 128 11.98 1.48 15.39
CA LEU A 128 12.59 2.80 15.28
C LEU A 128 13.56 3.03 16.44
N PRO A 129 14.73 3.64 16.19
CA PRO A 129 15.72 3.92 17.23
C PRO A 129 15.33 5.09 18.15
N TYR A 130 14.09 5.56 18.06
CA TYR A 130 13.54 6.69 18.81
C TYR A 130 12.07 6.49 19.11
N ALA A 131 11.59 7.08 20.20
CA ALA A 131 10.18 7.04 20.56
C ALA A 131 9.35 7.91 19.59
N VAL A 132 8.31 7.31 19.01
CA VAL A 132 7.30 8.05 18.24
C VAL A 132 6.02 8.10 19.07
N PRO A 133 5.67 9.26 19.64
CA PRO A 133 4.44 9.38 20.39
C PRO A 133 3.28 9.47 19.38
N TYR A 134 2.32 8.53 19.43
CA TYR A 134 1.11 8.52 18.60
C TYR A 134 -0.15 8.19 19.40
N LYS A 135 -1.32 8.51 18.84
CA LYS A 135 -2.62 8.00 19.26
C LYS A 135 -3.47 7.62 18.06
N PHE A 136 -4.23 6.53 18.18
CA PHE A 136 -5.20 6.15 17.16
C PHE A 136 -6.49 6.96 17.34
N VAL A 137 -7.07 7.40 16.23
CA VAL A 137 -8.32 8.15 16.20
C VAL A 137 -9.27 7.47 15.22
N PRO A 138 -10.47 7.06 15.65
CA PRO A 138 -11.43 6.41 14.76
C PRO A 138 -11.90 7.37 13.66
N TYR A 139 -12.04 6.84 12.45
CA TYR A 139 -12.60 7.56 11.31
C TYR A 139 -13.78 6.76 10.72
N GLY A 140 -14.96 7.40 10.64
CA GLY A 140 -16.20 6.77 10.15
C GLY A 140 -17.23 6.55 11.25
N ASP A 141 -18.47 6.27 10.84
CA ASP A 141 -19.62 6.07 11.72
C ASP A 141 -19.65 4.66 12.37
N GLY A 142 -18.91 3.71 11.82
CA GLY A 142 -18.93 2.30 12.22
C GLY A 142 -20.21 1.55 11.81
N GLN A 143 -21.05 2.15 10.98
CA GLN A 143 -22.25 1.54 10.39
C GLN A 143 -22.04 1.22 8.90
N SER A 144 -21.17 1.97 8.24
CA SER A 144 -20.79 1.78 6.85
C SER A 144 -19.26 1.75 6.69
N ASN A 145 -18.79 1.32 5.52
CA ASN A 145 -17.36 1.40 5.22
C ASN A 145 -17.00 2.84 4.84
N PRO A 146 -16.17 3.55 5.64
CA PRO A 146 -15.83 4.93 5.36
C PRO A 146 -14.93 5.05 4.11
N SER A 147 -14.98 6.20 3.45
CA SER A 147 -14.17 6.47 2.26
C SER A 147 -12.70 6.67 2.63
N ASN A 148 -11.83 5.77 2.17
CA ASN A 148 -10.39 5.96 2.34
C ASN A 148 -9.90 7.23 1.63
N THR A 149 -10.47 7.60 0.48
CA THR A 149 -10.04 8.79 -0.24
C THR A 149 -10.29 10.05 0.61
N GLU A 150 -11.42 10.10 1.31
CA GLU A 150 -11.72 11.21 2.22
C GLU A 150 -10.83 11.18 3.47
N LEU A 151 -10.51 10.00 4.02
CA LEU A 151 -9.52 9.87 5.10
C LEU A 151 -8.18 10.49 4.70
N LEU A 152 -7.70 10.23 3.48
CA LEU A 152 -6.44 10.78 2.99
C LEU A 152 -6.53 12.29 2.77
N ARG A 153 -7.66 12.79 2.29
CA ARG A 153 -7.91 14.24 2.18
C ARG A 153 -7.84 14.93 3.54
N LEU A 154 -8.32 14.29 4.60
CA LEU A 154 -8.23 14.80 5.98
C LEU A 154 -6.79 14.83 6.51
N ILE A 155 -5.88 14.02 5.98
CA ILE A 155 -4.44 14.14 6.26
C ILE A 155 -3.89 15.41 5.62
N THR A 156 -4.19 15.66 4.35
CA THR A 156 -3.78 16.89 3.65
C THR A 156 -4.34 18.15 4.31
N ALA A 157 -5.53 18.07 4.90
CA ALA A 157 -6.14 19.15 5.67
C ALA A 157 -5.56 19.33 7.10
N GLY A 158 -4.62 18.48 7.53
CA GLY A 158 -3.98 18.55 8.84
C GLY A 158 -4.85 18.04 10.01
N VAL A 159 -5.94 17.34 9.74
CA VAL A 159 -6.81 16.75 10.77
C VAL A 159 -6.14 15.51 11.38
N PHE A 160 -5.55 14.68 10.52
CA PHE A 160 -4.73 13.53 10.88
C PHE A 160 -3.30 13.73 10.40
N ASP A 161 -2.33 13.14 11.10
CA ASP A 161 -0.92 13.18 10.70
C ASP A 161 -0.54 11.97 9.82
N ALA A 162 -1.24 10.84 9.98
CA ALA A 162 -1.10 9.65 9.15
C ALA A 162 -2.37 8.79 9.23
N ALA A 163 -2.45 7.70 8.45
CA ALA A 163 -3.51 6.72 8.56
C ALA A 163 -2.97 5.29 8.55
N VAL A 164 -3.67 4.39 9.25
CA VAL A 164 -3.35 2.95 9.30
C VAL A 164 -4.60 2.15 8.97
N GLY A 165 -4.47 1.21 8.04
CA GLY A 165 -5.51 0.26 7.67
C GLY A 165 -5.27 -0.38 6.32
N ASP A 166 -6.27 -1.13 5.85
CA ASP A 166 -6.37 -1.75 4.53
C ASP A 166 -6.65 -0.69 3.44
N ILE A 167 -5.73 0.26 3.29
CA ILE A 167 -5.85 1.37 2.35
C ILE A 167 -5.16 1.00 1.04
N THR A 168 -5.95 0.78 0.00
CA THR A 168 -5.42 0.48 -1.33
C THR A 168 -4.63 1.67 -1.89
N ILE A 169 -3.40 1.39 -2.33
CA ILE A 169 -2.52 2.33 -3.03
C ILE A 169 -3.03 2.46 -4.47
N THR A 170 -3.43 3.67 -4.86
CA THR A 170 -3.86 3.98 -6.23
C THR A 170 -3.15 5.23 -6.73
N THR A 171 -3.02 5.39 -8.06
CA THR A 171 -2.34 6.54 -8.68
C THR A 171 -2.94 7.89 -8.27
N GLU A 172 -4.25 7.95 -8.02
CA GLU A 172 -4.91 9.16 -7.53
C GLU A 172 -4.47 9.46 -6.08
N ARG A 173 -4.46 8.44 -5.21
CA ARG A 173 -4.11 8.59 -3.79
C ARG A 173 -2.64 8.90 -3.57
N THR A 174 -1.74 8.36 -4.39
CA THR A 174 -0.30 8.68 -4.31
C THR A 174 0.02 10.12 -4.70
N ARG A 175 -0.91 10.84 -5.34
CA ARG A 175 -0.76 12.29 -5.57
C ARG A 175 -1.16 13.14 -4.35
N MET A 176 -1.90 12.56 -3.40
CA MET A 176 -2.40 13.26 -2.21
C MET A 176 -1.50 13.06 -0.99
N VAL A 177 -0.97 11.85 -0.83
CA VAL A 177 -0.14 11.45 0.33
C VAL A 177 0.94 10.47 -0.10
N ASP A 178 2.01 10.41 0.69
CA ASP A 178 3.03 9.38 0.56
C ASP A 178 2.58 8.08 1.24
N PHE A 179 2.85 6.95 0.59
CA PHE A 179 2.55 5.62 1.10
C PHE A 179 3.83 4.90 1.54
N THR A 180 3.68 4.01 2.52
CA THR A 180 4.72 3.02 2.83
C THR A 180 4.86 2.02 1.69
N GLN A 181 5.91 1.20 1.74
CA GLN A 181 5.91 -0.01 0.92
C GLN A 181 4.68 -0.89 1.26
N PRO A 182 4.07 -1.54 0.26
CA PRO A 182 2.95 -2.44 0.51
C PRO A 182 3.44 -3.65 1.31
N TYR A 183 2.74 -3.96 2.40
CA TYR A 183 2.99 -5.14 3.22
C TYR A 183 2.05 -6.31 2.88
N ILE A 184 1.09 -6.08 1.98
CA ILE A 184 0.18 -7.09 1.45
C ILE A 184 -0.05 -6.84 -0.04
N GLU A 185 0.02 -7.90 -0.84
CA GLU A 185 -0.31 -7.83 -2.26
C GLU A 185 -1.83 -7.89 -2.46
N SER A 186 -2.34 -7.01 -3.32
CA SER A 186 -3.75 -7.05 -3.74
C SER A 186 -3.89 -7.80 -5.06
N GLY A 187 -4.75 -8.82 -5.10
CA GLY A 187 -5.12 -9.55 -6.32
C GLY A 187 -6.62 -9.44 -6.61
N LEU A 188 -6.99 -9.35 -7.90
CA LEU A 188 -8.39 -9.41 -8.32
C LEU A 188 -8.77 -10.86 -8.58
N VAL A 189 -9.84 -11.34 -7.93
CA VAL A 189 -10.39 -12.69 -8.13
C VAL A 189 -11.88 -12.60 -8.44
N VAL A 190 -12.36 -13.47 -9.33
CA VAL A 190 -13.79 -13.59 -9.64
C VAL A 190 -14.37 -14.70 -8.77
N VAL A 191 -15.34 -14.34 -7.94
CA VAL A 191 -16.10 -15.30 -7.12
C VAL A 191 -17.38 -15.64 -7.86
N ALA A 192 -17.57 -16.91 -8.22
CA ALA A 192 -18.78 -17.42 -8.85
C ALA A 192 -19.41 -18.51 -7.97
N SER A 193 -20.73 -18.52 -7.86
CA SER A 193 -21.44 -19.58 -7.16
C SER A 193 -21.38 -20.87 -7.98
N VAL A 194 -20.71 -21.88 -7.43
CA VAL A 194 -20.71 -23.21 -8.03
C VAL A 194 -21.98 -23.93 -7.56
N LYS A 195 -22.96 -24.08 -8.45
CA LYS A 195 -24.06 -25.00 -8.23
C LYS A 195 -23.53 -26.42 -8.41
N LYS A 196 -23.53 -27.22 -7.35
CA LYS A 196 -23.30 -28.66 -7.48
C LYS A 196 -24.48 -29.23 -8.25
N THR A 197 -24.22 -29.85 -9.40
CA THR A 197 -25.25 -30.64 -10.09
C THR A 197 -25.49 -31.88 -9.25
N ASP A 198 -26.74 -32.14 -8.88
CA ASP A 198 -27.11 -33.35 -8.14
C ASP A 198 -26.69 -34.57 -8.97
N SER A 199 -25.94 -35.48 -8.36
CA SER A 199 -25.56 -36.74 -8.99
C SER A 199 -26.81 -37.62 -9.11
N ASN A 200 -27.44 -37.63 -10.28
CA ASN A 200 -28.55 -38.54 -10.54
C ASN A 200 -28.00 -39.96 -10.75
N ALA A 201 -28.32 -40.89 -9.85
CA ALA A 201 -27.91 -42.30 -9.98
C ALA A 201 -28.44 -42.95 -11.27
N TRP A 202 -29.52 -42.43 -11.84
CA TRP A 202 -30.11 -42.87 -13.12
C TRP A 202 -29.58 -42.09 -14.33
N ALA A 203 -28.51 -41.31 -14.18
CA ALA A 203 -27.89 -40.58 -15.29
C ALA A 203 -27.48 -41.52 -16.43
N PHE A 204 -27.17 -42.80 -16.15
CA PHE A 204 -26.86 -43.79 -17.19
C PHE A 204 -28.03 -44.14 -18.12
N LEU A 205 -29.30 -43.86 -17.73
CA LEU A 205 -30.47 -44.05 -18.60
C LEU A 205 -30.72 -42.85 -19.53
N THR A 206 -30.11 -41.70 -19.24
CA THR A 206 -30.28 -40.46 -20.02
C THR A 206 -29.81 -40.51 -21.49
N PRO A 207 -28.83 -41.36 -21.90
CA PRO A 207 -28.40 -41.41 -23.30
C PRO A 207 -29.48 -41.86 -24.28
N PHE A 208 -30.50 -42.60 -23.82
CA PHE A 208 -31.58 -43.10 -24.66
C PHE A 208 -32.94 -42.58 -24.22
N THR A 209 -33.80 -42.28 -25.19
CA THR A 209 -35.19 -41.93 -24.91
C THR A 209 -35.97 -43.15 -24.40
N PRO A 210 -37.06 -42.96 -23.64
CA PRO A 210 -37.92 -44.08 -23.20
C PRO A 210 -38.40 -44.97 -24.35
N MET A 211 -38.60 -44.38 -25.54
CA MET A 211 -38.98 -45.11 -26.74
C MET A 211 -37.85 -46.05 -27.21
N MET A 212 -36.60 -45.59 -27.20
CA MET A 212 -35.44 -46.42 -27.57
C MET A 212 -35.26 -47.58 -26.58
N TRP A 213 -35.41 -47.35 -25.28
CA TRP A 213 -35.42 -48.43 -24.28
C TRP A 213 -36.53 -49.45 -24.54
N THR A 214 -37.72 -48.99 -24.90
CA THR A 214 -38.86 -49.84 -25.25
C THR A 214 -38.56 -50.69 -26.49
N VAL A 215 -38.01 -50.08 -27.55
CA VAL A 215 -37.61 -50.79 -28.78
C VAL A 215 -36.53 -51.82 -28.47
N THR A 216 -35.53 -51.49 -27.66
CA THR A 216 -34.49 -52.44 -27.23
C THR A 216 -35.08 -53.62 -26.46
N ALA A 217 -36.03 -53.37 -25.54
CA ALA A 217 -36.73 -54.44 -24.80
C ALA A 217 -37.55 -55.35 -25.74
N ILE A 218 -38.29 -54.78 -26.69
CA ILE A 218 -39.04 -55.54 -27.69
C ILE A 218 -38.10 -56.36 -28.57
N PHE A 219 -36.99 -55.77 -29.02
CA PHE A 219 -35.99 -56.46 -29.83
C PHE A 219 -35.36 -57.63 -29.08
N PHE A 220 -35.05 -57.45 -27.78
CA PHE A 220 -34.54 -58.51 -26.92
C PHE A 220 -35.52 -59.69 -26.80
N LEU A 221 -36.81 -59.39 -26.58
CA LEU A 221 -37.87 -60.43 -26.54
C LEU A 221 -38.05 -61.14 -27.88
N LEU A 222 -37.96 -60.42 -29.01
CA LEU A 222 -38.08 -60.99 -30.34
C LEU A 222 -36.92 -61.96 -30.61
N VAL A 223 -35.68 -61.53 -30.35
CA VAL A 223 -34.49 -62.40 -30.49
C VAL A 223 -34.62 -63.63 -29.58
N GLY A 224 -35.02 -63.46 -28.32
CA GLY A 224 -35.27 -64.56 -27.40
C GLY A 224 -36.33 -65.55 -27.92
N ALA A 225 -37.42 -65.05 -28.50
CA ALA A 225 -38.46 -65.90 -29.10
C ALA A 225 -37.94 -66.67 -30.34
N VAL A 226 -37.13 -66.03 -31.19
CA VAL A 226 -36.50 -66.69 -32.35
C VAL A 226 -35.55 -67.79 -31.91
N VAL A 227 -34.68 -67.50 -30.94
CA VAL A 227 -33.76 -68.50 -30.35
C VAL A 227 -34.56 -69.64 -29.74
N TRP A 228 -35.61 -69.33 -28.97
CA TRP A 228 -36.49 -70.35 -28.39
C TRP A 228 -37.12 -71.24 -29.46
N ILE A 229 -37.69 -70.70 -30.55
CA ILE A 229 -38.29 -71.51 -31.63
C ILE A 229 -37.25 -72.43 -32.28
N LEU A 230 -36.04 -71.93 -32.53
CA LEU A 230 -34.96 -72.69 -33.17
C LEU A 230 -34.44 -73.81 -32.26
N GLU A 231 -34.16 -73.49 -30.99
CA GLU A 231 -33.60 -74.45 -30.04
C GLU A 231 -34.65 -75.42 -29.49
N HIS A 232 -35.90 -75.01 -29.30
CA HIS A 232 -36.97 -75.89 -28.81
C HIS A 232 -37.22 -77.11 -29.74
N ARG A 233 -36.88 -76.99 -31.03
CA ARG A 233 -36.97 -78.11 -31.98
C ARG A 233 -35.85 -79.13 -31.82
N LEU A 234 -34.66 -78.72 -31.37
CA LEU A 234 -33.44 -79.54 -31.40
C LEU A 234 -32.89 -79.89 -30.01
N ASN A 235 -33.19 -79.09 -28.99
CA ASN A 235 -32.59 -79.16 -27.66
C ASN A 235 -33.67 -79.44 -26.60
N ASP A 236 -33.53 -80.55 -25.86
CA ASP A 236 -34.52 -81.01 -24.89
C ASP A 236 -34.58 -80.12 -23.62
N ASP A 237 -33.54 -79.34 -23.34
CA ASP A 237 -33.52 -78.39 -22.22
C ASP A 237 -34.58 -77.28 -22.37
N PHE A 238 -34.92 -76.92 -23.60
CA PHE A 238 -35.96 -75.95 -23.91
C PHE A 238 -37.37 -76.55 -23.94
N ARG A 239 -37.55 -77.82 -23.57
CA ARG A 239 -38.86 -78.51 -23.47
C ARG A 239 -39.34 -78.75 -22.03
N GLY A 240 -38.58 -78.26 -21.04
CA GLY A 240 -38.91 -78.39 -19.61
C GLY A 240 -40.12 -77.55 -19.17
N THR A 241 -40.40 -77.56 -17.86
CA THR A 241 -41.49 -76.76 -17.27
C THR A 241 -41.31 -75.26 -17.56
N PRO A 242 -42.40 -74.46 -17.67
CA PRO A 242 -42.33 -73.05 -18.09
C PRO A 242 -41.36 -72.20 -17.26
N LYS A 243 -41.22 -72.51 -15.97
CA LYS A 243 -40.28 -71.83 -15.06
C LYS A 243 -38.81 -72.09 -15.43
N LYS A 244 -38.47 -73.29 -15.92
CA LYS A 244 -37.12 -73.62 -16.39
C LYS A 244 -36.81 -72.96 -17.73
N GLN A 245 -37.78 -72.93 -18.64
CA GLN A 245 -37.63 -72.29 -19.95
C GLN A 245 -37.38 -70.78 -19.83
N VAL A 246 -38.09 -70.08 -18.93
CA VAL A 246 -37.87 -68.65 -18.68
C VAL A 246 -36.47 -68.36 -18.12
N ALA A 247 -35.94 -69.25 -17.26
CA ALA A 247 -34.60 -69.09 -16.69
C ALA A 247 -33.47 -69.35 -17.69
N THR A 248 -33.73 -70.07 -18.79
CA THR A 248 -32.74 -70.33 -19.85
C THR A 248 -32.75 -69.25 -20.94
N ILE A 249 -33.86 -68.52 -21.08
CA ILE A 249 -34.03 -67.44 -22.10
C ILE A 249 -33.62 -66.06 -21.57
N LEU A 250 -33.75 -65.83 -20.27
CA LEU A 250 -33.38 -64.56 -19.59
C LEU A 250 -31.89 -64.51 -19.28
#